data_AF-A0A0L1JHG3-F1
#
_entry.id   AF-A0A0L1JHG3-F1
#
_cell.length_a   1.000
_cell.length_b   1.000
_cell.length_c   1.000
_cell.angle_alpha   90.00
_cell.angle_beta   90.00
_cell.angle_gamma   90.00
#
_symmetry.space_group_name_H-M   'P 1'
#
loop_
_entity.id
_entity.type
_entity.pdbx_description
1 polymer ?
#
loop_
_entity_poly.entity_id
_entity_poly.type
_entity_poly.pdbx_seq_one_letter_code
_entity_poly.pdbx_strand_id
1 'polypeptide(L)'
;MNSTLNHVRDVWDAQRAKSPIYALLLDTITITDASPGTIHASLRVTDNHTNSKGGLHGTLSACVVDWAAGMAIASHGASYTGVSTDLHVSYLSSATQGEVLEITGRALKVGGTLAFVSVEIEKVKENGDRVMVATGLHTNDPVTTFWDALPDDAGIYRETITVASDRTQYATNKPQNIGMGCLGPCAPLVDKTGYWGCYYHRIPAIASATGPEGRLPSPLKGAPRRREDTRDIRHGRVRLTRFPENLCFVVEGQDHSGLTDVERETWFGKFDASATGWLSELQSAGSETGLLDKRMCYDPRSGRFRDGEPEEFGYNRKVQLFYFLDMECMERMGRMSKVHVRLRKDFLRAYGPGGELAETGGICLWVETSILKAGGLDCEYVGCWDGTGLMGYEWDSA
;
A
#
# COMPACT_ATOMS: atom_id res chain seq x y z
N MET A 1 32.60 -3.62 -4.43
CA MET A 1 31.77 -3.81 -3.23
C MET A 1 30.64 -4.76 -3.60
N ASN A 2 30.39 -5.79 -2.80
CA ASN A 2 29.49 -6.91 -3.12
C ASN A 2 28.01 -6.41 -3.15
N SER A 3 27.35 -6.48 -4.31
CA SER A 3 25.98 -5.97 -4.50
C SER A 3 24.96 -6.64 -3.58
N THR A 4 25.16 -7.93 -3.28
CA THR A 4 24.28 -8.71 -2.41
C THR A 4 24.34 -8.25 -0.97
N LEU A 5 25.54 -7.96 -0.45
CA LEU A 5 25.72 -7.50 0.93
C LEU A 5 25.05 -6.14 1.17
N ASN A 6 25.18 -5.22 0.21
CA ASN A 6 24.51 -3.92 0.32
C ASN A 6 22.99 -4.09 0.28
N HIS A 7 22.45 -4.90 -0.64
CA HIS A 7 21.01 -5.19 -0.71
C HIS A 7 20.46 -5.77 0.61
N VAL A 8 21.14 -6.78 1.16
CA VAL A 8 20.68 -7.40 2.43
C VAL A 8 20.75 -6.40 3.59
N ARG A 9 21.77 -5.54 3.64
CA ARG A 9 21.87 -4.46 4.65
C ARG A 9 20.74 -3.43 4.50
N ASP A 10 20.41 -3.03 3.28
CA ASP A 10 19.30 -2.10 3.02
C ASP A 10 17.95 -2.70 3.46
N VAL A 11 17.72 -3.99 3.16
CA VAL A 11 16.53 -4.72 3.63
C VAL A 11 16.49 -4.80 5.16
N TRP A 12 17.63 -5.09 5.79
CA TRP A 12 17.75 -5.11 7.26
C TRP A 12 17.43 -3.75 7.88
N ASP A 13 18.02 -2.67 7.36
CA ASP A 13 17.80 -1.33 7.91
C ASP A 13 16.33 -0.91 7.80
N ALA A 14 15.69 -1.20 6.67
CA ALA A 14 14.27 -0.95 6.46
C ALA A 14 13.38 -1.78 7.42
N GLN A 15 13.75 -3.04 7.68
CA GLN A 15 13.02 -3.93 8.59
C GLN A 15 13.20 -3.51 10.05
N ARG A 16 14.43 -3.21 10.47
CA ARG A 16 14.76 -2.75 11.83
C ARG A 16 14.01 -1.47 12.19
N ALA A 17 13.95 -0.50 11.26
CA ALA A 17 13.24 0.75 11.47
C ALA A 17 11.73 0.60 11.77
N LYS A 18 11.14 -0.55 11.42
CA LYS A 18 9.70 -0.83 11.58
C LYS A 18 9.41 -1.94 12.58
N SER A 19 10.42 -2.55 13.20
CA SER A 19 10.28 -3.67 14.13
C SER A 19 10.85 -3.30 15.50
N PRO A 20 10.02 -2.90 16.48
CA PRO A 20 10.49 -2.57 17.82
C PRO A 20 11.26 -3.71 18.50
N ILE A 21 10.89 -4.97 18.23
CA ILE A 21 11.57 -6.15 18.80
C ILE A 21 12.99 -6.27 18.24
N TYR A 22 13.16 -6.16 16.91
CA TYR A 22 14.48 -6.23 16.30
C TYR A 22 15.33 -5.00 16.63
N ALA A 23 14.73 -3.82 16.69
CA ALA A 23 15.41 -2.60 17.11
C ALA A 23 15.90 -2.66 18.56
N LEU A 24 15.26 -3.47 19.43
CA LEU A 24 15.68 -3.68 20.81
C LEU A 24 16.72 -4.79 20.95
N LEU A 25 16.49 -5.94 20.33
CA LEU A 25 17.26 -7.18 20.56
C LEU A 25 18.44 -7.37 19.61
N LEU A 26 18.45 -6.69 18.46
CA LEU A 26 19.43 -6.88 17.39
C LEU A 26 20.05 -5.53 16.96
N ASP A 27 20.00 -4.51 17.80
CA ASP A 27 20.47 -3.16 17.49
C ASP A 27 21.93 -3.10 17.01
N THR A 28 22.75 -3.99 17.56
CA THR A 28 24.20 -4.11 17.40
C THR A 28 24.61 -5.26 16.48
N ILE A 29 23.65 -6.01 15.91
CA ILE A 29 23.97 -7.08 14.97
C ILE A 29 24.60 -6.50 13.71
N THR A 30 25.65 -7.14 13.23
CA THR A 30 26.38 -6.69 12.03
C THR A 30 26.39 -7.81 11.00
N ILE A 31 25.81 -7.57 9.83
CA ILE A 31 25.93 -8.48 8.68
C ILE A 31 27.33 -8.30 8.09
N THR A 32 28.19 -9.31 8.27
CA THR A 32 29.61 -9.27 7.91
C THR A 32 29.84 -9.65 6.45
N ASP A 33 29.08 -10.61 5.92
CA ASP A 33 29.15 -11.05 4.53
C ASP A 33 27.78 -11.56 4.02
N ALA A 34 27.58 -11.52 2.70
CA ALA A 34 26.40 -12.10 2.06
C ALA A 34 26.69 -12.53 0.62
N SER A 35 26.14 -13.68 0.26
CA SER A 35 26.08 -14.21 -1.10
C SER A 35 24.69 -14.81 -1.34
N PRO A 36 24.27 -15.07 -2.60
CA PRO A 36 22.95 -15.62 -2.87
C PRO A 36 22.67 -16.90 -2.07
N GLY A 37 21.68 -16.82 -1.17
CA GLY A 37 21.25 -17.90 -0.29
C GLY A 37 22.06 -18.06 1.01
N THR A 38 23.05 -17.21 1.29
CA THR A 38 23.86 -17.30 2.51
C THR A 38 24.20 -15.94 3.09
N ILE A 39 24.03 -15.78 4.40
CA ILE A 39 24.46 -14.59 5.15
C ILE A 39 25.33 -14.99 6.35
N HIS A 40 26.29 -14.12 6.65
CA HIS A 40 27.09 -14.19 7.87
C HIS A 40 26.88 -12.90 8.67
N ALA A 41 26.70 -13.04 9.98
CA ALA A 41 26.53 -11.91 10.88
C ALA A 41 27.17 -12.17 12.22
N SER A 42 27.47 -11.10 12.96
CA SER A 42 27.98 -11.18 14.32
C SER A 42 27.16 -10.33 15.29
N LEU A 43 27.00 -10.81 16.52
CA LEU A 43 26.30 -10.13 17.60
C LEU A 43 27.05 -10.32 18.92
N ARG A 44 27.39 -9.21 19.58
CA ARG A 44 27.94 -9.28 20.94
C ARG A 44 26.80 -9.46 21.95
N VAL A 45 26.95 -10.39 22.88
CA VAL A 45 25.96 -10.63 23.93
C VAL A 45 26.02 -9.50 24.96
N THR A 46 24.89 -8.83 25.20
CA THR A 46 24.72 -7.76 26.19
C THR A 46 23.77 -8.21 27.31
N ASP A 47 23.54 -7.38 28.33
CA ASP A 47 22.61 -7.71 29.41
C ASP A 47 21.19 -8.00 28.90
N ASN A 48 20.73 -7.22 27.91
CA ASN A 48 19.42 -7.37 27.27
C ASN A 48 19.25 -8.72 26.54
N HIS A 49 20.34 -9.45 26.31
CA HIS A 49 20.38 -10.72 25.60
C HIS A 49 20.33 -11.93 26.55
N THR A 50 20.42 -11.71 27.86
CA THR A 50 20.58 -12.77 28.85
C THR A 50 19.28 -13.11 29.58
N ASN A 51 19.23 -14.31 30.16
CA ASN A 51 18.16 -14.79 31.03
C ASN A 51 18.49 -14.56 32.51
N SER A 52 17.55 -14.91 33.39
CA SER A 52 17.69 -14.72 34.85
C SER A 52 18.88 -15.46 35.50
N LYS A 53 19.55 -16.36 34.77
CA LYS A 53 20.75 -17.10 35.19
C LYS A 53 22.04 -16.59 34.51
N GLY A 54 21.98 -15.48 33.77
CA GLY A 54 23.13 -14.85 33.11
C GLY A 54 23.61 -15.53 31.82
N GLY A 55 22.91 -16.57 31.34
CA GLY A 55 23.15 -17.18 30.04
C GLY A 55 22.30 -16.54 28.94
N LEU A 56 22.62 -16.79 27.68
CA LEU A 56 21.86 -16.33 26.52
C LEU A 56 20.39 -16.75 26.65
N HIS A 57 19.46 -15.81 26.46
CA HIS A 57 18.04 -16.11 26.52
C HIS A 57 17.61 -16.88 25.27
N GLY A 58 16.84 -17.96 25.44
CA GLY A 58 16.37 -18.77 24.30
C GLY A 58 15.55 -17.97 23.28
N THR A 59 14.71 -17.04 23.75
CA THR A 59 14.00 -16.06 22.91
C THR A 59 14.92 -15.24 22.00
N LEU A 60 16.12 -14.88 22.44
CA LEU A 60 17.05 -14.19 21.55
C LEU A 60 17.53 -15.12 20.44
N SER A 61 17.88 -16.37 20.75
CA SER A 61 18.26 -17.33 19.70
C SER A 61 17.12 -17.54 18.70
N ALA A 62 15.87 -17.67 19.16
CA ALA A 62 14.71 -17.76 18.26
C ALA A 62 14.52 -16.49 17.41
N CYS A 63 14.69 -15.31 18.00
CA CYS A 63 14.66 -14.02 17.30
C CYS A 63 15.75 -13.93 16.21
N VAL A 64 16.98 -14.37 16.54
CA VAL A 64 18.10 -14.41 15.60
C VAL A 64 17.83 -15.40 14.46
N VAL A 65 17.26 -16.58 14.74
CA VAL A 65 16.91 -17.55 13.70
C VAL A 65 15.86 -17.00 12.74
N ASP A 66 14.80 -16.38 13.28
CA ASP A 66 13.73 -15.75 12.48
C ASP A 66 14.28 -14.61 11.60
N TRP A 67 15.06 -13.71 12.19
CA TRP A 67 15.72 -12.63 11.46
C TRP A 67 16.68 -13.14 10.37
N ALA A 68 17.57 -14.08 10.71
CA ALA A 68 18.56 -14.61 9.78
C ALA A 68 17.90 -15.37 8.62
N ALA A 69 16.74 -16.02 8.85
CA ALA A 69 15.96 -16.64 7.81
C ALA A 69 15.49 -15.64 6.75
N GLY A 70 14.92 -14.52 7.19
CA GLY A 70 14.53 -13.43 6.30
C GLY A 70 15.70 -12.85 5.50
N MET A 71 16.85 -12.63 6.15
CA MET A 71 18.04 -12.09 5.48
C MET A 71 18.63 -13.07 4.46
N ALA A 72 18.63 -14.38 4.76
CA ALA A 72 19.07 -15.40 3.83
C ALA A 72 18.18 -15.46 2.58
N ILE A 73 16.86 -15.27 2.71
CA ILE A 73 15.95 -15.16 1.57
C ILE A 73 16.20 -13.88 0.77
N ALA A 74 16.33 -12.74 1.47
CA ALA A 74 16.61 -11.44 0.84
C ALA A 74 17.90 -11.45 0.01
N SER A 75 18.90 -12.27 0.40
CA SER A 75 20.17 -12.40 -0.34
C SER A 75 20.01 -12.94 -1.78
N HIS A 76 18.85 -13.48 -2.16
CA HIS A 76 18.51 -13.81 -3.55
C HIS A 76 18.05 -12.60 -4.40
N GLY A 77 18.06 -11.39 -3.83
CA GLY A 77 17.65 -10.15 -4.51
C GLY A 77 16.19 -9.76 -4.30
N ALA A 78 15.43 -10.52 -3.50
CA ALA A 78 14.08 -10.17 -3.10
C ALA A 78 14.11 -9.07 -2.01
N SER A 79 13.22 -8.08 -2.11
CA SER A 79 12.99 -7.08 -1.06
C SER A 79 12.06 -7.59 0.06
N TYR A 80 11.48 -8.77 -0.14
CA TYR A 80 10.53 -9.43 0.76
C TYR A 80 11.15 -10.69 1.36
N THR A 81 10.87 -10.95 2.63
CA THR A 81 11.53 -12.00 3.44
C THR A 81 10.68 -13.24 3.68
N GLY A 82 9.44 -13.32 3.17
CA GLY A 82 8.49 -14.39 3.50
C GLY A 82 7.61 -14.06 4.72
N VAL A 83 6.59 -14.89 4.97
CA VAL A 83 5.87 -14.95 6.25
C VAL A 83 6.24 -16.25 6.96
N SER A 84 6.66 -16.15 8.21
CA SER A 84 7.03 -17.30 9.06
C SER A 84 5.87 -18.27 9.21
N THR A 85 6.07 -19.50 8.74
CA THR A 85 5.12 -20.62 8.80
C THR A 85 5.46 -21.58 9.93
N ASP A 86 6.75 -21.91 10.06
CA ASP A 86 7.26 -22.79 11.11
C ASP A 86 8.65 -22.33 11.54
N LEU A 87 8.92 -22.42 12.85
CA LEU A 87 10.21 -22.10 13.44
C LEU A 87 10.58 -23.18 14.47
N HIS A 88 11.63 -23.93 14.16
CA HIS A 88 12.20 -24.92 15.06
C HIS A 88 13.58 -24.49 15.52
N VAL A 89 13.84 -24.50 16.84
CA VAL A 89 15.14 -24.11 17.42
C VAL A 89 15.60 -25.17 18.41
N SER A 90 16.84 -25.64 18.23
CA SER A 90 17.53 -26.53 19.16
C SER A 90 18.62 -25.78 19.91
N TYR A 91 18.58 -25.83 21.25
CA TYR A 91 19.54 -25.17 22.14
C TYR A 91 20.59 -26.18 22.60
N LEU A 92 21.85 -25.95 22.25
CA LEU A 92 22.93 -26.94 22.40
C LEU A 92 23.96 -26.56 23.46
N SER A 93 24.27 -25.27 23.57
CA SER A 93 25.12 -24.74 24.63
C SER A 93 24.72 -23.30 24.99
N SER A 94 25.37 -22.70 25.98
CA SER A 94 25.10 -21.33 26.40
C SER A 94 26.20 -20.38 25.94
N ALA A 95 25.81 -19.14 25.63
CA ALA A 95 26.69 -17.99 25.61
C ALA A 95 26.42 -17.09 26.83
N THR A 96 27.36 -16.24 27.20
CA THR A 96 27.24 -15.25 28.30
C THR A 96 27.59 -13.86 27.80
N GLN A 97 27.24 -12.85 28.60
CA GLN A 97 27.58 -11.45 28.33
C GLN A 97 29.05 -11.28 27.94
N GLY A 98 29.31 -10.44 26.93
CA GLY A 98 30.63 -10.15 26.41
C GLY A 98 31.12 -11.11 25.33
N GLU A 99 30.64 -12.36 25.29
CA GLU A 99 30.94 -13.30 24.20
C GLU A 99 30.34 -12.79 22.87
N VAL A 100 30.96 -13.18 21.75
CA VAL A 100 30.50 -12.83 20.41
C VAL A 100 29.87 -14.07 19.78
N LEU A 101 28.66 -13.90 19.28
CA LEU A 101 27.95 -14.86 18.46
C LEU A 101 28.30 -14.62 16.99
N GLU A 102 28.62 -15.69 16.28
CA GLU A 102 28.72 -15.76 14.82
C GLU A 102 27.49 -16.51 14.31
N ILE A 103 26.73 -15.88 13.43
CA ILE A 103 25.46 -16.35 12.90
C ILE A 103 25.64 -16.66 11.41
N THR A 104 25.25 -17.86 11.01
CA THR A 104 25.24 -18.27 9.61
C THR A 104 23.84 -18.70 9.21
N GLY A 105 23.20 -17.95 8.31
CA GLY A 105 21.92 -18.31 7.71
C GLY A 105 22.13 -18.87 6.31
N ARG A 106 21.55 -20.03 6.00
CA ARG A 106 21.64 -20.69 4.68
C ARG A 106 20.26 -21.09 4.18
N ALA A 107 19.85 -20.52 3.06
CA ALA A 107 18.66 -20.95 2.36
C ALA A 107 18.92 -22.34 1.76
N LEU A 108 18.28 -23.37 2.33
CA LEU A 108 18.38 -24.75 1.83
C LEU A 108 17.60 -24.91 0.52
N LYS A 109 16.47 -24.22 0.43
CA LYS A 109 15.63 -24.13 -0.77
C LYS A 109 14.84 -22.85 -0.73
N VAL A 110 14.84 -22.11 -1.84
CA VAL A 110 13.91 -21.01 -2.08
C VAL A 110 13.04 -21.39 -3.27
N GLY A 111 11.85 -21.92 -2.99
CA GLY A 111 10.88 -22.29 -4.00
C GLY A 111 9.87 -21.17 -4.26
N GLY A 112 8.97 -21.39 -5.23
CA GLY A 112 7.87 -20.46 -5.49
C GLY A 112 6.80 -20.42 -4.39
N THR A 113 6.70 -21.45 -3.56
CA THR A 113 5.68 -21.62 -2.51
C THR A 113 6.22 -21.88 -1.11
N LEU A 114 7.51 -22.17 -0.92
CA LEU A 114 8.09 -22.30 0.41
C LEU A 114 9.58 -21.99 0.32
N ALA A 115 10.09 -21.29 1.34
CA ALA A 115 11.52 -21.22 1.59
C ALA A 115 11.86 -21.97 2.87
N PHE A 116 12.94 -22.75 2.82
CA PHE A 116 13.50 -23.47 3.97
C PHE A 116 14.88 -22.91 4.25
N VAL A 117 15.11 -22.47 5.48
CA VAL A 117 16.38 -21.89 5.90
C VAL A 117 16.90 -22.64 7.12
N SER A 118 18.19 -22.96 7.11
CA SER A 118 18.92 -23.39 8.30
C SER A 118 19.72 -22.23 8.86
N VAL A 119 19.72 -22.07 10.18
CA VAL A 119 20.52 -21.08 10.89
C VAL A 119 21.40 -21.76 11.93
N GLU A 120 22.66 -21.38 11.98
CA GLU A 120 23.63 -21.81 12.97
C GLU A 120 24.08 -20.59 13.77
N ILE A 121 24.07 -20.71 15.10
CA ILE A 121 24.57 -19.70 16.02
C ILE A 121 25.72 -20.32 16.79
N GLU A 122 26.93 -19.86 16.52
CA GLU A 122 28.15 -20.29 17.19
C GLU A 122 28.66 -19.18 18.10
N LYS A 123 29.33 -19.52 19.19
CA LYS A 123 30.17 -18.57 19.92
C LYS A 123 31.63 -18.83 19.63
N VAL A 124 32.41 -17.77 19.53
CA VAL A 124 33.86 -17.84 19.33
C VAL A 124 34.55 -17.68 20.67
N LYS A 125 35.32 -18.70 21.08
CA LYS A 125 36.16 -18.66 22.28
C LYS A 125 37.42 -17.83 22.03
N GLU A 126 38.07 -17.38 23.10
CA GLU A 126 39.33 -16.61 23.03
C GLU A 126 40.45 -17.35 22.28
N ASN A 127 40.46 -18.67 22.32
CA ASN A 127 41.43 -19.51 21.60
C ASN A 127 41.09 -19.73 20.12
N GLY A 128 39.99 -19.14 19.62
CA GLY A 128 39.50 -19.28 18.25
C GLY A 128 38.57 -20.47 18.01
N ASP A 129 38.37 -21.35 19.00
CA ASP A 129 37.44 -22.47 18.88
C ASP A 129 36.00 -21.97 18.76
N ARG A 130 35.23 -22.64 17.92
CA ARG A 130 33.80 -22.37 17.76
C ARG A 130 32.99 -23.41 18.52
N VAL A 131 31.97 -22.94 19.24
CA VAL A 131 31.03 -23.81 19.94
C VAL A 131 29.62 -23.48 19.51
N MET A 132 28.89 -24.48 19.03
CA MET A 132 27.50 -24.33 18.64
C MET A 132 26.63 -23.99 19.86
N VAL A 133 25.95 -22.85 19.82
CA VAL A 133 25.02 -22.37 20.85
C VAL A 133 23.62 -22.85 20.54
N ALA A 134 23.16 -22.63 19.30
CA ALA A 134 21.86 -23.08 18.85
C ALA A 134 21.85 -23.32 17.35
N THR A 135 20.94 -24.19 16.90
CA THR A 135 20.59 -24.36 15.49
C THR A 135 19.11 -24.09 15.29
N GLY A 136 18.75 -23.66 14.08
CA GLY A 136 17.37 -23.34 13.72
C GLY A 136 17.01 -23.84 12.33
N LEU A 137 15.76 -24.26 12.17
CA LEU A 137 15.11 -24.46 10.88
C LEU A 137 13.90 -23.54 10.81
N HIS A 138 13.75 -22.85 9.70
CA HIS A 138 12.70 -21.87 9.47
C HIS A 138 12.03 -22.11 8.13
N THR A 139 10.70 -22.14 8.12
CA THR A 139 9.88 -22.30 6.92
C THR A 139 9.06 -21.04 6.70
N ASN A 140 9.13 -20.48 5.49
CA ASN A 140 8.38 -19.30 5.08
C ASN A 140 7.44 -19.60 3.92
N ASP A 141 6.18 -19.17 4.03
CA ASP A 141 5.16 -19.32 2.99
C ASP A 141 4.97 -18.01 2.20
N PRO A 142 5.00 -18.02 0.85
CA PRO A 142 4.66 -16.89 0.01
C PRO A 142 3.17 -16.57 0.06
N VAL A 143 2.86 -15.28 -0.12
CA VAL A 143 1.48 -14.77 -0.27
C VAL A 143 0.69 -15.52 -1.36
N THR A 144 1.37 -16.08 -2.37
CA THR A 144 0.74 -16.87 -3.43
C THR A 144 0.11 -18.15 -2.90
N THR A 145 0.71 -18.83 -1.92
CA THR A 145 0.13 -20.06 -1.35
C THR A 145 -1.17 -19.77 -0.61
N PHE A 146 -1.19 -18.73 0.23
CA PHE A 146 -2.43 -18.25 0.86
C PHE A 146 -3.50 -17.95 -0.20
N TRP A 147 -3.11 -17.20 -1.24
CA TRP A 147 -4.01 -16.81 -2.31
C TRP A 147 -4.55 -18.01 -3.10
N ASP A 148 -3.72 -19.00 -3.40
CA ASP A 148 -4.06 -20.21 -4.16
C ASP A 148 -4.91 -21.19 -3.34
N ALA A 149 -4.76 -21.18 -2.02
CA ALA A 149 -5.51 -22.03 -1.09
C ALA A 149 -6.92 -21.50 -0.74
N LEU A 150 -7.30 -20.32 -1.21
CA LEU A 150 -8.64 -19.76 -0.97
C LEU A 150 -9.74 -20.69 -1.48
N PRO A 151 -10.79 -20.96 -0.68
CA PRO A 151 -11.92 -21.76 -1.12
C PRO A 151 -12.73 -21.04 -2.21
N ASP A 152 -13.51 -21.80 -2.98
CA ASP A 152 -14.28 -21.27 -4.12
C ASP A 152 -15.34 -20.22 -3.74
N ASP A 153 -15.67 -20.07 -2.46
CA ASP A 153 -16.63 -19.10 -1.90
C ASP A 153 -15.96 -18.08 -0.94
N ALA A 154 -14.64 -17.88 -1.05
CA ALA A 154 -13.87 -17.08 -0.11
C ALA A 154 -14.36 -15.63 0.07
N GLY A 155 -14.97 -15.03 -0.95
CA GLY A 155 -15.38 -13.62 -0.92
C GLY A 155 -14.20 -12.65 -0.90
N ILE A 156 -13.05 -13.04 -1.44
CA ILE A 156 -11.81 -12.24 -1.44
C ILE A 156 -11.42 -11.90 -2.88
N TYR A 157 -10.97 -10.66 -3.08
CA TYR A 157 -10.48 -10.20 -4.38
C TYR A 157 -9.20 -9.38 -4.26
N ARG A 158 -8.47 -9.28 -5.37
CA ARG A 158 -7.25 -8.50 -5.53
C ARG A 158 -7.30 -7.77 -6.86
N GLU A 159 -7.19 -6.45 -6.81
CA GLU A 159 -7.03 -5.60 -7.99
C GLU A 159 -5.65 -4.95 -7.92
N THR A 160 -4.75 -5.37 -8.80
CA THR A 160 -3.38 -4.85 -8.88
C THR A 160 -3.31 -3.83 -9.99
N ILE A 161 -2.96 -2.60 -9.64
CA ILE A 161 -2.84 -1.49 -10.57
C ILE A 161 -1.37 -1.14 -10.73
N THR A 162 -0.88 -1.17 -11.96
CA THR A 162 0.47 -0.72 -12.34
C THR A 162 0.35 0.58 -13.10
N VAL A 163 0.76 1.68 -12.45
CA VAL A 163 0.66 3.02 -13.00
C VAL A 163 2.01 3.45 -13.59
N ALA A 164 2.01 3.90 -14.85
CA ALA A 164 3.19 4.49 -15.45
C ALA A 164 3.45 5.89 -14.86
N SER A 165 4.69 6.20 -14.51
CA SER A 165 5.07 7.46 -13.84
C SER A 165 4.77 8.71 -14.66
N ASP A 166 4.66 8.59 -15.99
CA ASP A 166 4.29 9.65 -16.91
C ASP A 166 2.78 9.80 -17.11
N ARG A 167 1.96 8.85 -16.65
CA ARG A 167 0.50 8.81 -16.81
C ARG A 167 -0.26 9.04 -15.49
N THR A 168 0.35 9.72 -14.52
CA THR A 168 -0.26 9.97 -13.22
C THR A 168 0.05 11.35 -12.69
N GLN A 169 -0.78 11.83 -11.77
CA GLN A 169 -0.56 13.03 -10.97
C GLN A 169 -1.00 12.79 -9.53
N TYR A 170 -0.34 13.47 -8.60
CA TYR A 170 -0.70 13.52 -7.19
C TYR A 170 -0.76 14.99 -6.75
N ALA A 171 -1.76 15.34 -5.94
CA ALA A 171 -1.83 16.64 -5.30
C ALA A 171 -2.45 16.52 -3.91
N THR A 172 -1.98 17.36 -2.99
CA THR A 172 -2.46 17.43 -1.62
C THR A 172 -2.40 18.87 -1.14
N ASN A 173 -3.29 19.25 -0.21
CA ASN A 173 -3.21 20.54 0.49
C ASN A 173 -2.32 20.48 1.76
N LYS A 174 -1.80 19.30 2.12
CA LYS A 174 -0.91 19.12 3.28
C LYS A 174 0.34 18.34 2.90
N PRO A 175 1.53 18.72 3.40
CA PRO A 175 2.79 18.02 3.12
C PRO A 175 2.89 16.72 3.96
N GLN A 176 1.97 15.79 3.74
CA GLN A 176 1.95 14.48 4.39
C GLN A 176 2.26 13.39 3.38
N ASN A 177 3.04 12.39 3.81
CA ASN A 177 3.32 11.20 3.03
C ASN A 177 2.10 10.28 3.09
N ILE A 178 1.14 10.50 2.18
CA ILE A 178 -0.08 9.72 2.04
C ILE A 178 -0.22 9.28 0.59
N GLY A 179 -0.66 8.04 0.38
CA GLY A 179 -0.90 7.50 -0.95
C GLY A 179 0.35 7.59 -1.84
N MET A 180 0.20 8.10 -3.06
CA MET A 180 1.32 8.32 -3.98
C MET A 180 2.32 9.39 -3.49
N GLY A 181 1.95 10.23 -2.52
CA GLY A 181 2.87 11.16 -1.85
C GLY A 181 4.03 10.46 -1.12
N CYS A 182 3.91 9.15 -0.86
CA CYS A 182 5.00 8.34 -0.30
C CYS A 182 6.11 8.00 -1.31
N LEU A 183 5.90 8.20 -2.61
CA LEU A 183 6.80 7.74 -3.68
C LEU A 183 7.90 8.75 -4.03
N GLY A 184 7.87 9.96 -3.47
CA GLY A 184 8.85 10.98 -3.77
C GLY A 184 8.62 12.28 -2.99
N PRO A 185 9.54 13.25 -3.12
CA PRO A 185 9.40 14.53 -2.44
C PRO A 185 8.22 15.34 -3.02
N CYS A 186 7.49 16.03 -2.14
CA CYS A 186 6.47 16.99 -2.56
C CYS A 186 7.12 18.26 -3.13
N ALA A 187 6.61 18.74 -4.26
CA ALA A 187 6.98 20.02 -4.85
C ALA A 187 5.79 21.01 -4.75
N PRO A 188 6.05 22.32 -4.53
CA PRO A 188 4.99 23.32 -4.55
C PRO A 188 4.29 23.36 -5.90
N LEU A 189 2.95 23.37 -5.88
CA LEU A 189 2.14 23.54 -7.08
C LEU A 189 1.82 25.02 -7.29
N VAL A 190 2.67 25.70 -8.07
CA VAL A 190 2.57 27.15 -8.32
C VAL A 190 1.72 27.51 -9.54
N ASP A 191 1.68 26.63 -10.55
CA ASP A 191 0.85 26.74 -11.73
C ASP A 191 -0.08 25.51 -11.86
N LYS A 192 -0.94 25.49 -12.88
CA LYS A 192 -1.77 24.30 -13.20
C LYS A 192 -2.63 23.79 -12.03
N THR A 193 -3.30 24.71 -11.36
CA THR A 193 -4.27 24.45 -10.29
C THR A 193 -5.46 25.40 -10.40
N GLY A 194 -6.61 25.04 -9.81
CA GLY A 194 -7.74 25.95 -9.70
C GLY A 194 -8.65 26.10 -10.93
N TYR A 195 -8.38 25.43 -12.06
CA TYR A 195 -9.25 25.43 -13.26
C TYR A 195 -9.60 24.01 -13.77
N TRP A 196 -10.69 23.90 -14.54
CA TRP A 196 -11.04 22.64 -15.25
C TRP A 196 -10.00 22.36 -16.33
N GLY A 197 -9.43 21.17 -16.32
CA GLY A 197 -8.35 20.77 -17.21
C GLY A 197 -6.99 20.67 -16.53
N CYS A 198 -6.85 21.18 -15.30
CA CYS A 198 -5.56 21.23 -14.62
C CYS A 198 -4.92 19.84 -14.42
N TYR A 199 -5.71 18.77 -14.27
CA TYR A 199 -5.17 17.42 -14.09
C TYR A 199 -4.49 16.93 -15.37
N TYR A 200 -5.06 17.20 -16.55
CA TYR A 200 -4.41 16.91 -17.83
C TYR A 200 -3.05 17.60 -17.94
N HIS A 201 -2.96 18.87 -17.54
CA HIS A 201 -1.71 19.64 -17.62
C HIS A 201 -0.64 19.21 -16.60
N ARG A 202 -1.03 18.43 -15.58
CA ARG A 202 -0.14 17.87 -14.55
C ARG A 202 0.35 16.45 -14.88
N ILE A 203 -0.34 15.73 -15.77
CA ILE A 203 0.07 14.39 -16.20
C ILE A 203 1.10 14.52 -17.34
N PRO A 204 2.37 14.11 -17.16
CA PRO A 204 3.43 14.36 -18.15
C PRO A 204 3.12 13.89 -19.57
N ALA A 205 2.52 12.70 -19.73
CA ALA A 205 2.23 12.10 -21.02
C ALA A 205 1.22 12.89 -21.87
N ILE A 206 0.41 13.75 -21.26
CA ILE A 206 -0.65 14.51 -21.94
C ILE A 206 -0.61 16.01 -21.63
N ALA A 207 0.44 16.49 -20.95
CA ALA A 207 0.52 17.87 -20.49
C ALA A 207 0.52 18.89 -21.64
N SER A 208 0.96 18.48 -22.83
CA SER A 208 1.00 19.29 -24.06
C SER A 208 -0.18 19.04 -25.01
N ALA A 209 -1.17 18.23 -24.61
CA ALA A 209 -2.30 17.90 -25.47
C ALA A 209 -3.17 19.13 -25.77
N THR A 210 -3.29 19.49 -27.04
CA THR A 210 -4.09 20.65 -27.50
C THR A 210 -5.53 20.30 -27.86
N GLY A 211 -5.88 19.01 -27.90
CA GLY A 211 -7.22 18.53 -28.24
C GLY A 211 -7.53 17.16 -27.60
N PRO A 212 -8.79 16.69 -27.71
CA PRO A 212 -9.26 15.47 -27.04
C PRO A 212 -8.46 14.20 -27.41
N GLU A 213 -8.06 14.07 -28.67
CA GLU A 213 -7.28 12.92 -29.17
C GLU A 213 -5.95 12.74 -28.41
N GLY A 214 -5.30 13.85 -28.05
CA GLY A 214 -4.03 13.84 -27.31
C GLY A 214 -4.19 13.59 -25.81
N ARG A 215 -5.43 13.55 -25.29
CA ARG A 215 -5.73 13.36 -23.86
C ARG A 215 -5.90 11.90 -23.47
N LEU A 216 -5.51 10.98 -24.36
CA LEU A 216 -5.63 9.53 -24.17
C LEU A 216 -7.08 9.12 -23.85
N PRO A 217 -8.04 9.34 -24.76
CA PRO A 217 -9.42 8.92 -24.55
C PRO A 217 -9.54 7.38 -24.51
N SER A 218 -10.63 6.88 -23.94
CA SER A 218 -10.94 5.44 -24.03
C SER A 218 -11.16 5.04 -25.50
N PRO A 219 -10.71 3.84 -25.92
CA PRO A 219 -11.10 3.30 -27.22
C PRO A 219 -12.57 2.85 -27.27
N LEU A 220 -13.23 2.73 -26.12
CA LEU A 220 -14.64 2.33 -26.05
C LEU A 220 -15.57 3.52 -26.27
N LYS A 221 -16.64 3.32 -27.05
CA LYS A 221 -17.66 4.36 -27.33
C LYS A 221 -18.61 4.63 -26.14
N GLY A 222 -18.60 3.75 -25.15
CA GLY A 222 -19.45 3.82 -23.97
C GLY A 222 -19.02 2.79 -22.94
N ALA A 223 -19.59 2.85 -21.73
CA ALA A 223 -19.28 1.89 -20.69
C ALA A 223 -19.68 0.47 -21.11
N PRO A 224 -18.86 -0.56 -20.78
CA PRO A 224 -19.24 -1.95 -20.97
C PRO A 224 -20.53 -2.26 -20.24
N ARG A 225 -21.26 -3.28 -20.71
CA ARG A 225 -22.51 -3.69 -20.07
C ARG A 225 -22.21 -4.25 -18.69
N ARG A 226 -22.82 -3.66 -17.65
CA ARG A 226 -22.82 -4.25 -16.31
C ARG A 226 -23.81 -5.41 -16.28
N ARG A 227 -23.39 -6.55 -15.74
CA ARG A 227 -24.25 -7.70 -15.45
C ARG A 227 -25.27 -7.32 -14.39
N GLU A 228 -26.42 -8.01 -14.42
CA GLU A 228 -27.42 -7.86 -13.37
C GLU A 228 -26.82 -8.33 -12.04
N ASP A 229 -26.95 -7.52 -11.00
CA ASP A 229 -26.46 -7.87 -9.67
C ASP A 229 -27.46 -8.81 -9.00
N THR A 230 -27.29 -10.10 -9.24
CA THR A 230 -28.15 -11.13 -8.63
C THR A 230 -27.85 -11.34 -7.15
N ARG A 231 -26.77 -10.76 -6.63
CA ARG A 231 -26.18 -11.02 -5.29
C ARG A 231 -25.83 -12.49 -5.04
N ASP A 232 -25.77 -13.30 -6.09
CA ASP A 232 -25.30 -14.68 -6.00
C ASP A 232 -23.77 -14.71 -5.88
N ILE A 233 -23.27 -15.68 -5.12
CA ILE A 233 -21.84 -15.98 -5.06
C ILE A 233 -21.42 -16.62 -6.37
N ARG A 234 -20.44 -16.01 -7.03
CA ARG A 234 -19.76 -16.64 -8.17
C ARG A 234 -18.64 -17.53 -7.65
N HIS A 235 -18.92 -18.83 -7.60
CA HIS A 235 -17.96 -19.83 -7.14
C HIS A 235 -16.71 -19.89 -8.03
N GLY A 236 -15.57 -20.12 -7.38
CA GLY A 236 -14.27 -20.29 -8.00
C GLY A 236 -13.57 -18.96 -8.28
N ARG A 237 -12.59 -18.99 -9.19
CA ARG A 237 -11.73 -17.86 -9.53
C ARG A 237 -12.17 -17.19 -10.84
N VAL A 238 -12.28 -15.87 -10.80
CA VAL A 238 -12.48 -15.04 -12.00
C VAL A 238 -11.29 -14.10 -12.13
N ARG A 239 -10.50 -14.29 -13.19
CA ARG A 239 -9.35 -13.44 -13.48
C ARG A 239 -9.60 -12.60 -14.73
N LEU A 240 -9.44 -11.28 -14.57
CA LEU A 240 -9.56 -10.29 -15.63
C LEU A 240 -8.22 -9.59 -15.80
N THR A 241 -7.59 -9.78 -16.96
CA THR A 241 -6.28 -9.18 -17.29
C THR A 241 -6.33 -8.33 -18.56
N ARG A 242 -7.48 -8.31 -19.24
CA ARG A 242 -7.70 -7.58 -20.49
C ARG A 242 -8.71 -6.48 -20.25
N PHE A 243 -8.20 -5.26 -20.21
CA PHE A 243 -8.98 -4.03 -20.07
C PHE A 243 -8.62 -3.09 -21.20
N PRO A 244 -9.54 -2.18 -21.61
CA PRO A 244 -9.23 -1.16 -22.60
C PRO A 244 -8.10 -0.27 -22.11
N GLU A 245 -7.31 0.26 -23.06
CA GLU A 245 -6.33 1.30 -22.71
C GLU A 245 -7.06 2.55 -22.19
N ASN A 246 -6.36 3.30 -21.34
CA ASN A 246 -6.75 4.62 -20.86
C ASN A 246 -7.95 4.68 -19.89
N LEU A 247 -8.28 3.57 -19.23
CA LEU A 247 -9.11 3.64 -18.02
C LEU A 247 -8.49 4.63 -17.03
N CYS A 248 -9.33 5.46 -16.42
CA CYS A 248 -8.92 6.44 -15.44
C CYS A 248 -9.22 5.91 -14.04
N PHE A 249 -8.19 5.78 -13.22
CA PHE A 249 -8.31 5.42 -11.81
C PHE A 249 -8.05 6.66 -10.95
N VAL A 250 -8.98 6.92 -10.02
CA VAL A 250 -8.92 8.09 -9.14
C VAL A 250 -8.98 7.63 -7.69
N VAL A 251 -8.08 8.20 -6.88
CA VAL A 251 -8.16 8.13 -5.42
C VAL A 251 -8.41 9.53 -4.92
N GLU A 252 -9.53 9.74 -4.23
CA GLU A 252 -9.80 11.00 -3.51
C GLU A 252 -9.78 10.72 -2.03
N GLY A 253 -9.04 11.51 -1.27
CA GLY A 253 -8.87 11.27 0.15
C GLY A 253 -9.08 12.51 0.99
N GLN A 254 -9.61 12.28 2.18
CA GLN A 254 -10.02 13.32 3.11
C GLN A 254 -9.68 12.89 4.54
N ASP A 255 -9.07 13.77 5.31
CA ASP A 255 -8.82 13.58 6.74
C ASP A 255 -9.27 14.82 7.52
N HIS A 256 -10.31 14.63 8.32
CA HIS A 256 -10.95 15.67 9.14
C HIS A 256 -10.38 15.71 10.58
N SER A 257 -9.41 14.84 10.91
CA SER A 257 -8.83 14.77 12.25
C SER A 257 -8.17 16.08 12.68
N GLY A 258 -7.71 16.88 11.71
CA GLY A 258 -7.06 18.17 11.93
C GLY A 258 -8.00 19.37 12.05
N LEU A 259 -9.32 19.20 11.91
CA LEU A 259 -10.27 20.32 11.97
C LEU A 259 -10.21 21.02 13.33
N THR A 260 -9.92 22.32 13.29
CA THR A 260 -10.05 23.20 14.48
C THR A 260 -11.53 23.47 14.80
N ASP A 261 -11.85 23.99 15.99
CA ASP A 261 -13.24 24.30 16.35
C ASP A 261 -13.87 25.34 15.41
N VAL A 262 -13.12 26.38 15.04
CA VAL A 262 -13.57 27.42 14.10
C VAL A 262 -13.77 26.87 12.70
N GLU A 263 -12.86 26.03 12.23
CA GLU A 263 -12.98 25.37 10.94
C GLU A 263 -14.15 24.38 10.93
N ARG A 264 -14.40 23.68 12.03
CA ARG A 264 -15.52 22.76 12.19
C ARG A 264 -16.86 23.48 12.05
N GLU A 265 -17.04 24.63 12.70
CA GLU A 265 -18.23 25.46 12.52
C GLU A 265 -18.40 25.90 11.06
N THR A 266 -17.31 26.37 10.44
CA THR A 266 -17.30 26.76 9.03
C THR A 266 -17.62 25.58 8.11
N TRP A 267 -17.11 24.39 8.41
CA TRP A 267 -17.32 23.16 7.67
C TRP A 267 -18.79 22.78 7.63
N PHE A 268 -19.44 22.70 8.79
CA PHE A 268 -20.86 22.36 8.86
C PHE A 268 -21.77 23.47 8.32
N GLY A 269 -21.35 24.74 8.43
CA GLY A 269 -22.10 25.86 7.88
C GLY A 269 -22.02 25.99 6.35
N LYS A 270 -20.93 25.55 5.72
CA LYS A 270 -20.65 25.82 4.29
C LYS A 270 -20.44 24.57 3.42
N PHE A 271 -19.76 23.54 3.94
CA PHE A 271 -19.21 22.47 3.11
C PHE A 271 -19.92 21.13 3.28
N ASP A 272 -20.28 20.74 4.51
CA ASP A 272 -20.74 19.37 4.82
C ASP A 272 -21.92 18.90 3.96
N ALA A 273 -22.95 19.74 3.81
CA ALA A 273 -24.12 19.41 2.99
C ALA A 273 -23.78 19.26 1.50
N SER A 274 -22.90 20.12 0.97
CA SER A 274 -22.50 20.07 -0.45
C SER A 274 -21.54 18.91 -0.71
N ALA A 275 -20.63 18.62 0.22
CA ALA A 275 -19.73 17.46 0.15
C ALA A 275 -20.53 16.15 0.21
N THR A 276 -21.47 16.04 1.15
CA THR A 276 -22.38 14.89 1.26
C THR A 276 -23.22 14.75 -0.02
N GLY A 277 -23.79 15.85 -0.53
CA GLY A 277 -24.55 15.83 -1.78
C GLY A 277 -23.74 15.34 -2.98
N TRP A 278 -22.48 15.78 -3.10
CA TRP A 278 -21.58 15.33 -4.17
C TRP A 278 -21.23 13.85 -4.06
N LEU A 279 -20.86 13.37 -2.86
CA LEU A 279 -20.56 11.96 -2.65
C LEU A 279 -21.78 11.06 -2.94
N SER A 280 -22.98 11.51 -2.56
CA SER A 280 -24.23 10.81 -2.88
C SER A 280 -24.55 10.78 -4.38
N GLU A 281 -24.26 11.86 -5.13
CA GLU A 281 -24.37 11.87 -6.60
C GLU A 281 -23.44 10.83 -7.23
N LEU A 282 -22.17 10.78 -6.80
CA LEU A 282 -21.21 9.76 -7.25
C LEU A 282 -21.69 8.35 -6.90
N GLN A 283 -22.10 8.10 -5.64
CA GLN A 283 -22.60 6.80 -5.18
C GLN A 283 -23.84 6.34 -5.96
N SER A 284 -24.64 7.26 -6.47
CA SER A 284 -25.86 6.95 -7.24
C SER A 284 -25.62 6.90 -8.76
N ALA A 285 -24.51 7.42 -9.27
CA ALA A 285 -24.25 7.51 -10.71
C ALA A 285 -24.14 6.14 -11.40
N GLY A 286 -24.92 5.91 -12.45
CA GLY A 286 -24.83 4.68 -13.23
C GLY A 286 -23.63 4.68 -14.18
N SER A 287 -23.32 3.52 -14.72
CA SER A 287 -22.15 3.35 -15.60
C SER A 287 -22.25 4.08 -16.93
N GLU A 288 -23.46 4.45 -17.36
CA GLU A 288 -23.71 5.30 -18.53
C GLU A 288 -23.02 6.67 -18.45
N THR A 289 -22.67 7.12 -17.25
CA THR A 289 -21.89 8.34 -17.03
C THR A 289 -20.40 8.19 -17.38
N GLY A 290 -19.93 6.94 -17.48
CA GLY A 290 -18.53 6.56 -17.58
C GLY A 290 -17.87 6.23 -16.24
N LEU A 291 -18.57 6.36 -15.10
CA LEU A 291 -18.10 5.85 -13.80
C LEU A 291 -18.44 4.36 -13.69
N LEU A 292 -17.43 3.51 -13.85
CA LEU A 292 -17.56 2.05 -13.91
C LEU A 292 -17.65 1.42 -12.52
N ASP A 293 -16.75 1.78 -11.60
CA ASP A 293 -16.83 1.29 -10.23
C ASP A 293 -16.47 2.40 -9.24
N LYS A 294 -17.03 2.31 -8.04
CA LYS A 294 -16.94 3.34 -7.02
C LYS A 294 -16.98 2.73 -5.64
N ARG A 295 -16.05 3.14 -4.78
CA ARG A 295 -15.95 2.63 -3.41
C ARG A 295 -15.81 3.80 -2.46
N MET A 296 -16.73 3.89 -1.52
CA MET A 296 -16.72 4.88 -0.46
C MET A 296 -16.07 4.25 0.78
N CYS A 297 -14.73 4.27 0.84
CA CYS A 297 -13.98 3.64 1.91
C CYS A 297 -13.70 4.62 3.06
N TYR A 298 -13.52 4.07 4.26
CA TYR A 298 -13.22 4.83 5.47
C TYR A 298 -12.34 4.01 6.42
N ASP A 299 -11.63 4.68 7.34
CA ASP A 299 -10.90 4.03 8.43
C ASP A 299 -11.69 4.16 9.75
N PRO A 300 -12.32 3.08 10.23
CA PRO A 300 -13.07 3.10 11.49
C PRO A 300 -12.22 3.53 12.70
N ARG A 301 -10.90 3.27 12.67
CA ARG A 301 -9.98 3.60 13.75
C ARG A 301 -9.68 5.10 13.84
N SER A 302 -9.99 5.86 12.80
CA SER A 302 -9.80 7.31 12.78
C SER A 302 -10.81 8.06 13.66
N GLY A 303 -11.85 7.38 14.17
CA GLY A 303 -12.95 8.03 14.87
C GLY A 303 -13.87 8.80 13.94
N ARG A 304 -14.90 9.43 14.50
CA ARG A 304 -15.92 10.18 13.76
C ARG A 304 -15.73 11.69 13.93
N PHE A 305 -15.98 12.47 12.88
CA PHE A 305 -16.11 13.93 12.96
C PHE A 305 -17.57 14.39 12.91
N ARG A 306 -18.49 13.52 12.47
CA ARG A 306 -19.94 13.70 12.55
C ARG A 306 -20.69 12.38 12.68
N ASP A 307 -21.89 12.49 13.20
CA ASP A 307 -22.88 11.41 13.21
C ASP A 307 -23.87 11.56 12.05
N GLY A 308 -24.70 10.54 11.83
CA GLY A 308 -25.72 10.52 10.78
C GLY A 308 -25.32 9.76 9.51
N GLU A 309 -26.27 9.73 8.57
CA GLU A 309 -26.19 8.94 7.33
C GLU A 309 -25.66 9.75 6.12
N PRO A 310 -25.05 9.09 5.13
CA PRO A 310 -24.51 7.74 5.18
C PRO A 310 -23.37 7.62 6.21
N GLU A 311 -23.36 6.53 6.98
CA GLU A 311 -22.40 6.32 8.06
C GLU A 311 -20.94 6.47 7.60
N GLU A 312 -20.62 5.94 6.41
CA GLU A 312 -19.29 5.97 5.80
C GLU A 312 -18.73 7.39 5.65
N PHE A 313 -19.60 8.40 5.53
CA PHE A 313 -19.19 9.79 5.35
C PHE A 313 -18.85 10.48 6.68
N GLY A 314 -19.20 9.88 7.82
CA GLY A 314 -19.02 10.44 9.16
C GLY A 314 -17.64 10.21 9.80
N TYR A 315 -16.80 9.36 9.21
CA TYR A 315 -15.45 9.07 9.73
C TYR A 315 -14.44 10.16 9.39
N ASN A 316 -13.46 10.37 10.27
CA ASN A 316 -12.41 11.38 10.09
C ASN A 316 -11.65 11.14 8.78
N ARG A 317 -11.13 9.92 8.62
CA ARG A 317 -10.32 9.52 7.48
C ARG A 317 -11.13 8.69 6.50
N LYS A 318 -11.22 9.17 5.26
CA LYS A 318 -11.97 8.58 4.16
C LYS A 318 -11.13 8.53 2.90
N VAL A 319 -11.40 7.53 2.08
CA VAL A 319 -10.81 7.37 0.76
C VAL A 319 -11.88 6.90 -0.21
N GLN A 320 -12.07 7.61 -1.30
CA GLN A 320 -12.90 7.15 -2.40
C GLN A 320 -12.03 6.60 -3.52
N LEU A 321 -12.41 5.44 -4.04
CA LEU A 321 -11.76 4.81 -5.19
C LEU A 321 -12.74 4.81 -6.35
N PHE A 322 -12.33 5.35 -7.49
CA PHE A 322 -13.18 5.42 -8.67
C PHE A 322 -12.46 4.86 -9.90
N TYR A 323 -13.17 4.02 -10.64
CA TYR A 323 -12.77 3.58 -11.97
C TYR A 323 -13.67 4.27 -12.99
N PHE A 324 -13.09 5.17 -13.79
CA PHE A 324 -13.75 5.81 -14.90
C PHE A 324 -13.29 5.21 -16.23
N LEU A 325 -14.17 5.25 -17.23
CA LEU A 325 -13.89 4.81 -18.59
C LEU A 325 -12.70 5.57 -19.20
N ASP A 326 -12.61 6.87 -18.92
CA ASP A 326 -11.47 7.73 -19.20
C ASP A 326 -11.50 9.01 -18.34
N MET A 327 -10.49 9.85 -18.53
CA MET A 327 -10.35 11.15 -17.86
C MET A 327 -11.47 12.14 -18.20
N GLU A 328 -12.03 12.11 -19.41
CA GLU A 328 -13.09 13.05 -19.78
C GLU A 328 -14.39 12.71 -19.05
N CYS A 329 -14.69 11.42 -18.86
CA CYS A 329 -15.82 10.99 -18.03
C CYS A 329 -15.68 11.52 -16.60
N MET A 330 -14.48 11.42 -16.01
CA MET A 330 -14.18 11.96 -14.67
C MET A 330 -14.39 13.47 -14.61
N GLU A 331 -13.74 14.24 -15.50
CA GLU A 331 -13.85 15.70 -15.48
C GLU A 331 -15.29 16.16 -15.76
N ARG A 332 -15.98 15.52 -16.70
CA ARG A 332 -17.37 15.82 -17.05
C ARG A 332 -18.30 15.58 -15.87
N MET A 333 -18.12 14.50 -15.10
CA MET A 333 -18.93 14.24 -13.91
C MET A 333 -18.84 15.42 -12.93
N GLY A 334 -17.62 15.87 -12.65
CA GLY A 334 -17.40 17.02 -11.76
C GLY A 334 -17.90 18.34 -12.35
N ARG A 335 -17.74 18.59 -13.65
CA ARG A 335 -18.12 19.85 -14.30
C ARG A 335 -19.62 20.02 -14.47
N MET A 336 -20.35 18.91 -14.64
CA MET A 336 -21.80 18.92 -14.89
C MET A 336 -22.63 18.94 -13.60
N SER A 337 -22.07 18.50 -12.47
CA SER A 337 -22.75 18.59 -11.18
C SER A 337 -22.79 20.04 -10.65
N LYS A 338 -23.99 20.58 -10.47
CA LYS A 338 -24.18 21.90 -9.86
C LYS A 338 -23.71 21.93 -8.41
N VAL A 339 -23.85 20.81 -7.69
CA VAL A 339 -23.44 20.67 -6.29
C VAL A 339 -21.92 20.72 -6.20
N HIS A 340 -21.22 19.92 -7.02
CA HIS A 340 -19.77 19.89 -7.04
C HIS A 340 -19.15 21.21 -7.53
N VAL A 341 -19.72 21.83 -8.58
CA VAL A 341 -19.25 23.14 -9.06
C VAL A 341 -19.35 24.20 -7.97
N ARG A 342 -20.44 24.21 -7.19
CA ARG A 342 -20.60 25.12 -6.05
C ARG A 342 -19.61 24.80 -4.94
N LEU A 343 -19.53 23.54 -4.51
CA LEU A 343 -18.61 23.07 -3.48
C LEU A 343 -17.17 23.49 -3.82
N ARG A 344 -16.71 23.17 -5.03
CA ARG A 344 -15.38 23.54 -5.52
C ARG A 344 -15.14 25.04 -5.48
N LYS A 345 -16.11 25.85 -5.93
CA LYS A 345 -16.00 27.31 -5.93
C LYS A 345 -15.86 27.86 -4.51
N ASP A 346 -16.68 27.37 -3.58
CA ASP A 346 -16.66 27.82 -2.19
C ASP A 346 -15.39 27.35 -1.47
N PHE A 347 -14.93 26.12 -1.77
CA PHE A 347 -13.68 25.58 -1.25
C PHE A 347 -12.47 26.40 -1.70
N LEU A 348 -12.38 26.71 -3.00
CA LEU A 348 -11.32 27.56 -3.54
C LEU A 348 -11.34 28.97 -2.95
N ARG A 349 -12.51 29.50 -2.57
CA ARG A 349 -12.61 30.80 -1.90
C ARG A 349 -12.13 30.75 -0.45
N ALA A 350 -12.45 29.70 0.29
CA ALA A 350 -12.12 29.60 1.71
C ALA A 350 -10.68 29.12 1.94
N TYR A 351 -10.24 28.10 1.21
CA TYR A 351 -8.93 27.45 1.37
C TYR A 351 -7.88 27.89 0.35
N GLY A 352 -8.28 28.57 -0.72
CA GLY A 352 -7.34 29.11 -1.71
C GLY A 352 -6.62 30.38 -1.22
N PRO A 353 -5.65 30.90 -1.98
CA PRO A 353 -4.86 32.07 -1.59
C PRO A 353 -5.71 33.26 -1.18
N GLY A 354 -5.47 33.80 0.02
CA GLY A 354 -6.22 34.92 0.61
C GLY A 354 -7.58 34.57 1.21
N GLY A 355 -7.95 33.29 1.24
CA GLY A 355 -9.16 32.79 1.91
C GLY A 355 -9.04 32.72 3.43
N GLU A 356 -10.19 32.70 4.12
CA GLU A 356 -10.30 32.66 5.58
C GLU A 356 -9.65 31.42 6.25
N LEU A 357 -9.51 30.32 5.51
CA LEU A 357 -8.93 29.05 5.97
C LEU A 357 -7.64 28.68 5.23
N ALA A 358 -7.06 29.59 4.43
CA ALA A 358 -5.89 29.32 3.60
C ALA A 358 -4.68 28.84 4.42
N GLU A 359 -4.42 29.50 5.55
CA GLU A 359 -3.25 29.23 6.42
C GLU A 359 -3.63 28.44 7.68
N THR A 360 -4.90 28.51 8.10
CA THR A 360 -5.39 27.98 9.38
C THR A 360 -6.19 26.70 9.25
N GLY A 361 -6.65 26.36 8.03
CA GLY A 361 -7.44 25.15 7.78
C GLY A 361 -6.62 23.90 8.04
N GLY A 362 -7.11 23.02 8.89
CA GLY A 362 -6.47 21.78 9.31
C GLY A 362 -6.91 20.55 8.52
N ILE A 363 -7.98 20.63 7.71
CA ILE A 363 -8.38 19.51 6.85
C ILE A 363 -7.24 19.10 5.90
N CYS A 364 -7.03 17.80 5.77
CA CYS A 364 -6.14 17.24 4.77
C CYS A 364 -6.97 16.64 3.62
N LEU A 365 -6.69 17.07 2.41
CA LEU A 365 -7.27 16.58 1.16
C LEU A 365 -6.16 16.18 0.22
N TRP A 366 -6.31 15.03 -0.43
CA TRP A 366 -5.41 14.60 -1.48
C TRP A 366 -6.17 13.93 -2.64
N VAL A 367 -5.55 13.95 -3.81
CA VAL A 367 -6.09 13.36 -5.02
C VAL A 367 -4.98 12.71 -5.83
N GLU A 368 -5.25 11.52 -6.32
CA GLU A 368 -4.45 10.79 -7.29
C GLU A 368 -5.29 10.56 -8.53
N THR A 369 -4.69 10.74 -9.70
CA THR A 369 -5.39 10.48 -10.96
C THR A 369 -4.42 9.82 -11.91
N SER A 370 -4.76 8.60 -12.34
CA SER A 370 -3.90 7.74 -13.15
C SER A 370 -4.62 7.26 -14.40
N ILE A 371 -3.94 7.32 -15.54
CA ILE A 371 -4.41 6.78 -16.82
C ILE A 371 -3.71 5.46 -17.07
N LEU A 372 -4.46 4.36 -17.03
CA LEU A 372 -3.90 3.02 -17.07
C LEU A 372 -3.55 2.62 -18.51
N LYS A 373 -2.37 2.00 -18.68
CA LYS A 373 -2.03 1.32 -19.94
C LYS A 373 -2.78 -0.01 -20.03
N ALA A 374 -2.98 -0.52 -21.24
CA ALA A 374 -3.43 -1.90 -21.41
C ALA A 374 -2.47 -2.85 -20.68
N GLY A 375 -3.03 -3.82 -19.94
CA GLY A 375 -2.27 -4.72 -19.07
C GLY A 375 -1.77 -4.10 -17.75
N GLY A 376 -2.04 -2.81 -17.50
CA GLY A 376 -1.75 -2.14 -16.22
C GLY A 376 -2.73 -2.46 -15.10
N LEU A 377 -3.69 -3.35 -15.33
CA LEU A 377 -4.71 -3.76 -14.38
C LEU A 377 -4.87 -5.29 -14.43
N ASP A 378 -4.66 -5.95 -13.28
CA ASP A 378 -4.89 -7.38 -13.09
C ASP A 378 -5.84 -7.56 -11.91
N CYS A 379 -7.05 -8.05 -12.19
CA CYS A 379 -8.07 -8.28 -11.19
C CYS A 379 -8.34 -9.77 -11.07
N GLU A 380 -8.35 -10.28 -9.84
CA GLU A 380 -8.75 -11.65 -9.53
C GLU A 380 -9.72 -11.66 -8.36
N TYR A 381 -10.84 -12.34 -8.54
CA TYR A 381 -11.93 -12.47 -7.58
C TYR A 381 -12.13 -13.95 -7.27
N VAL A 382 -12.26 -14.30 -5.99
CA VAL A 382 -12.44 -15.67 -5.53
C VAL A 382 -13.69 -15.74 -4.67
N GLY A 383 -14.75 -16.37 -5.20
CA GLY A 383 -16.00 -16.51 -4.46
C GLY A 383 -16.72 -15.20 -4.12
N CYS A 384 -16.54 -14.15 -4.91
CA CYS A 384 -17.22 -12.86 -4.70
C CYS A 384 -18.65 -12.87 -5.26
N TRP A 385 -19.48 -11.91 -4.84
CA TRP A 385 -20.77 -11.67 -5.51
C TRP A 385 -20.56 -11.27 -6.98
N ASP A 386 -21.38 -11.77 -7.91
CA ASP A 386 -21.15 -11.63 -9.37
C ASP A 386 -21.05 -10.15 -9.84
N GLY A 387 -21.61 -9.21 -9.08
CA GLY A 387 -21.55 -7.76 -9.34
C GLY A 387 -20.35 -7.01 -8.74
N THR A 388 -19.41 -7.70 -8.09
CA THR A 388 -18.31 -7.09 -7.31
C THR A 388 -17.26 -6.44 -8.23
N GLY A 389 -16.99 -5.16 -7.99
CA GLY A 389 -15.93 -4.41 -8.69
C GLY A 389 -16.06 -4.49 -10.21
N LEU A 390 -14.93 -4.67 -10.89
CA LEU A 390 -14.86 -4.78 -12.34
C LEU A 390 -15.28 -6.17 -12.87
N MET A 391 -15.44 -7.19 -12.00
CA MET A 391 -16.01 -8.49 -12.39
C MET A 391 -17.45 -8.38 -12.86
N GLY A 392 -18.18 -7.37 -12.36
CA GLY A 392 -19.57 -7.11 -12.73
C GLY A 392 -19.77 -6.64 -14.17
N TYR A 393 -18.72 -6.50 -14.99
CA TYR A 393 -18.80 -6.02 -16.36
C TYR A 393 -18.53 -7.11 -17.39
N GLU A 394 -19.27 -7.05 -18.50
CA GLU A 394 -18.96 -7.77 -19.72
C GLU A 394 -17.88 -6.99 -20.48
N TRP A 395 -16.63 -7.33 -20.22
CA TRP A 395 -15.50 -6.85 -21.00
C TRP A 395 -15.47 -7.62 -22.32
N ASP A 396 -15.73 -6.94 -23.44
CA ASP A 396 -15.52 -7.54 -24.76
C ASP A 396 -14.08 -8.03 -24.83
N SER A 397 -13.91 -9.29 -25.25
CA SER A 397 -12.59 -9.83 -25.58
C SER A 397 -12.07 -9.07 -26.80
N ALA A 398 -11.42 -7.93 -26.57
CA ALA A 398 -10.67 -7.22 -27.60
C ALA A 398 -9.54 -8.09 -28.15
#